data_AF-A0A934VPX8-F1
#
_entry.id   AF-A0A934VPX8-F1
#
_cell.length_a   1.000
_cell.length_b   1.000
_cell.length_c   1.000
_cell.angle_alpha   90.00
_cell.angle_beta   90.00
_cell.angle_gamma   90.00
#
_symmetry.space_group_name_H-M   'P 1'
#
loop_
_entity.id
_entity.type
_entity.pdbx_description
1 polymer ?
#
loop_
_entity_poly.entity_id
_entity_poly.type
_entity_poly.pdbx_seq_one_letter_code
_entity_poly.pdbx_strand_id
1 'polypeptide(L)'
;MQKKLATSIVSVLIFIGASFAGTAKSEGETPQDGLKAIVELYKKQDWEGLVKQRCLDTKHADSEAAVQELVANLSSQFSEKDTLSALVASYEAALAAEPKVNAEGKVAIFASEMGSVKLSKMENGVWGLRF
;
A
#
# COMPACT_ATOMS: atom_id res chain seq x y z
N MET A 1 -5.34 -34.25 -66.56
CA MET A 1 -4.78 -35.38 -65.78
C MET A 1 -3.47 -34.91 -65.16
N GLN A 2 -3.34 -34.95 -63.82
CA GLN A 2 -2.22 -34.58 -62.90
C GLN A 2 -2.80 -33.70 -61.76
N LYS A 3 -3.25 -34.28 -60.64
CA LYS A 3 -2.56 -34.75 -59.41
C LYS A 3 -2.15 -33.63 -58.43
N LYS A 4 -2.98 -33.56 -57.37
CA LYS A 4 -2.69 -33.40 -55.91
C LYS A 4 -1.83 -32.21 -55.44
N LEU A 5 -2.35 -31.48 -54.44
CA LEU A 5 -1.86 -31.54 -53.04
C LEU A 5 -2.84 -30.85 -52.10
N ALA A 6 -3.16 -31.56 -51.02
CA ALA A 6 -3.95 -31.09 -49.90
C ALA A 6 -3.08 -30.26 -48.96
N THR A 7 -3.65 -29.21 -48.36
CA THR A 7 -3.07 -28.62 -47.14
C THR A 7 -4.17 -28.28 -46.15
N SER A 8 -3.95 -28.80 -44.95
CA SER A 8 -4.84 -28.98 -43.82
C SER A 8 -5.53 -27.73 -43.25
N ILE A 9 -6.73 -28.01 -42.77
CA ILE A 9 -7.43 -27.29 -41.70
C ILE A 9 -6.54 -27.27 -40.44
N VAL A 10 -6.30 -26.08 -39.88
CA VAL A 10 -5.96 -25.92 -38.47
C VAL A 10 -6.90 -24.88 -37.89
N SER A 11 -7.88 -25.37 -37.14
CA SER A 11 -8.68 -24.58 -36.21
C SER A 11 -7.80 -24.16 -35.03
N VAL A 12 -7.77 -22.87 -34.72
CA VAL A 12 -7.55 -22.42 -33.34
C VAL A 12 -8.59 -21.36 -33.03
N LEU A 13 -9.61 -21.80 -32.29
CA LEU A 13 -10.47 -20.94 -31.49
C LEU A 13 -9.60 -20.25 -30.44
N ILE A 14 -9.49 -18.92 -30.51
CA ILE A 14 -9.03 -18.11 -29.37
C ILE A 14 -10.23 -17.31 -28.88
N PHE A 15 -10.99 -17.93 -27.97
CA PHE A 15 -11.76 -17.19 -26.99
C PHE A 15 -10.78 -16.65 -25.97
N ILE A 16 -10.38 -15.38 -26.11
CA ILE A 16 -9.89 -14.62 -24.96
C ILE A 16 -11.00 -13.64 -24.60
N GLY A 17 -11.86 -14.12 -23.72
CA GLY A 17 -12.59 -13.24 -22.82
C GLY A 17 -11.57 -12.58 -21.91
N ALA A 18 -11.29 -11.30 -22.16
CA ALA A 18 -10.87 -10.40 -21.13
C ALA A 18 -11.90 -9.28 -21.12
N SER A 19 -12.93 -9.46 -20.30
CA SER A 19 -13.71 -8.35 -19.81
C SER A 19 -12.73 -7.38 -19.16
N PHE A 20 -12.23 -6.40 -19.91
CA PHE A 20 -11.69 -5.19 -19.33
C PHE A 20 -12.89 -4.42 -18.78
N ALA A 21 -13.44 -4.93 -17.67
CA ALA A 21 -13.92 -4.09 -16.61
C ALA A 21 -12.68 -3.37 -16.04
N GLY A 22 -12.16 -2.42 -16.81
CA GLY A 22 -11.35 -1.34 -16.29
C GLY A 22 -12.30 -0.49 -15.46
N THR A 23 -12.56 -0.97 -14.24
CA THR A 23 -13.11 -0.20 -13.15
C THR A 23 -12.42 1.15 -13.12
N ALA A 24 -13.26 2.17 -13.08
CA ALA A 24 -12.96 3.58 -13.03
C ALA A 24 -11.57 3.90 -12.46
N LYS A 25 -10.83 4.72 -13.21
CA LYS A 25 -9.81 5.64 -12.68
C LYS A 25 -10.30 6.18 -11.33
N SER A 26 -9.87 5.61 -10.21
CA SER A 26 -9.99 6.30 -8.94
C SER A 26 -8.87 7.32 -8.95
N GLU A 27 -9.20 8.60 -9.10
CA GLU A 27 -8.27 9.71 -8.86
C GLU A 27 -7.97 9.81 -7.35
N GLY A 28 -7.39 8.75 -6.79
CA GLY A 28 -7.12 8.61 -5.37
C GLY A 28 -5.88 7.77 -5.15
N GLU A 29 -5.19 8.05 -4.06
CA GLU A 29 -3.99 7.34 -3.66
C GLU A 29 -4.26 5.82 -3.58
N THR A 30 -3.35 5.01 -4.14
CA THR A 30 -3.40 3.55 -3.97
C THR A 30 -2.79 3.15 -2.61
N PRO A 31 -3.10 1.96 -2.08
CA PRO A 31 -2.41 1.48 -0.88
C PRO A 31 -0.88 1.51 -1.01
N GLN A 32 -0.35 1.16 -2.19
CA GLN A 32 1.08 1.16 -2.48
C GLN A 32 1.68 2.57 -2.41
N ASP A 33 0.99 3.57 -2.98
CA ASP A 33 1.40 4.97 -2.89
C ASP A 33 1.44 5.43 -1.43
N GLY A 34 0.44 5.01 -0.63
CA GLY A 34 0.37 5.30 0.79
C GLY A 34 1.52 4.69 1.59
N LEU A 35 1.79 3.39 1.41
CA LEU A 35 2.91 2.73 2.09
C LEU A 35 4.25 3.36 1.68
N LYS A 36 4.41 3.70 0.39
CA LYS A 36 5.61 4.39 -0.10
C LYS A 36 5.78 5.76 0.56
N ALA A 37 4.73 6.56 0.66
CA ALA A 37 4.80 7.86 1.32
C ALA A 37 5.13 7.72 2.83
N ILE A 38 4.58 6.72 3.50
CA ILE A 38 4.92 6.39 4.90
C ILE A 38 6.40 6.04 5.03
N VAL A 39 6.93 5.17 4.16
CA VAL A 39 8.36 4.80 4.14
C VAL A 39 9.25 6.04 3.99
N GLU A 40 8.88 6.97 3.11
CA GLU A 40 9.65 8.21 2.92
C GLU A 40 9.65 9.11 4.16
N LEU A 41 8.56 9.13 4.94
CA LEU A 41 8.50 9.85 6.22
C LEU A 41 9.39 9.18 7.27
N TYR A 42 9.38 7.84 7.37
CA TYR A 42 10.28 7.09 8.24
C TYR A 42 11.76 7.34 7.91
N LYS A 43 12.14 7.30 6.63
CA LYS A 43 13.52 7.57 6.18
C LYS A 43 13.99 8.97 6.53
N LYS A 44 13.08 9.95 6.47
CA LYS A 44 13.35 11.34 6.85
C LYS A 44 13.26 11.58 8.36
N GLN A 45 12.78 10.58 9.12
CA GLN A 45 12.44 10.71 10.54
C GLN A 45 11.46 11.87 10.78
N ASP A 46 10.58 12.13 9.81
CA ASP A 46 9.56 13.17 9.89
C ASP A 46 8.35 12.64 10.66
N TRP A 47 8.51 12.53 11.99
CA TRP A 47 7.50 12.00 12.90
C TRP A 47 6.25 12.87 12.95
N GLU A 48 6.42 14.19 12.90
CA GLU A 48 5.31 15.13 12.86
C GLU A 48 4.51 14.99 11.55
N GLY A 49 5.19 14.91 10.41
CA GLY A 49 4.57 14.65 9.12
C GLY A 49 3.87 13.30 9.08
N LEU A 50 4.49 12.23 9.61
CA LEU A 50 3.88 10.90 9.72
C LEU A 50 2.57 10.95 10.52
N VAL A 51 2.59 11.58 11.69
CA VAL A 51 1.41 11.71 12.53
C VAL A 51 0.34 12.55 11.83
N LYS A 52 0.65 13.76 11.38
CA LYS A 52 -0.34 14.69 10.82
C LYS A 52 -0.90 14.25 9.46
N GLN A 53 -0.11 13.57 8.64
CA GLN A 53 -0.50 13.23 7.27
C GLN A 53 -0.96 11.77 7.12
N ARG A 54 -0.46 10.87 7.97
CA ARG A 54 -0.59 9.42 7.78
C ARG A 54 -1.10 8.67 9.00
N CYS A 55 -1.40 9.33 10.12
CA CYS A 55 -1.99 8.65 11.27
C CYS A 55 -3.49 8.92 11.37
N LEU A 56 -4.30 7.85 11.34
CA LEU A 56 -5.75 7.96 11.50
C LEU A 56 -6.17 8.44 12.88
N ASP A 57 -5.37 8.19 13.90
CA ASP A 57 -5.74 8.46 15.30
C ASP A 57 -5.61 9.94 15.66
N THR A 58 -4.96 10.75 14.82
CA THR A 58 -4.89 12.21 15.01
C THR A 58 -6.24 12.90 14.96
N LYS A 59 -7.23 12.32 14.25
CA LYS A 59 -8.60 12.85 14.22
C LYS A 59 -9.34 12.70 15.55
N HIS A 60 -8.83 11.84 16.42
CA HIS A 60 -9.35 11.61 17.77
C HIS A 60 -8.42 12.20 18.84
N ALA A 61 -7.34 12.89 18.43
CA ALA A 61 -6.52 13.61 19.38
C ALA A 61 -7.31 14.83 19.88
N ASP A 62 -7.70 14.79 21.15
CA ASP A 62 -8.51 15.85 21.78
C ASP A 62 -7.76 17.19 21.91
N SER A 63 -6.46 17.22 21.61
CA SER A 63 -5.61 18.41 21.67
C SER A 63 -4.31 18.25 20.89
N GLU A 64 -3.64 19.37 20.58
CA GLU A 64 -2.28 19.38 20.04
C GLU A 64 -1.29 18.66 20.99
N ALA A 65 -1.51 18.69 22.30
CA ALA A 65 -0.66 17.98 23.26
C ALA A 65 -0.69 16.46 23.04
N ALA A 66 -1.85 15.88 22.74
CA ALA A 66 -1.97 14.46 22.42
C ALA A 66 -1.27 14.10 21.10
N VAL A 67 -1.29 15.01 20.11
CA VAL A 67 -0.53 14.84 18.86
C VAL A 67 0.97 14.82 19.15
N GLN A 68 1.46 15.75 19.98
CA GLN A 68 2.87 15.83 20.36
C GLN A 68 3.33 14.62 21.18
N GLU A 69 2.47 14.06 22.04
CA GLU A 69 2.74 12.82 22.74
C GLU A 69 2.92 11.64 21.77
N LEU A 70 2.06 11.52 20.76
CA LEU A 70 2.20 10.48 19.73
C LEU A 70 3.50 10.65 18.92
N VAL A 71 3.85 11.89 18.56
CA VAL A 71 5.13 12.21 17.91
C VAL A 71 6.33 11.81 18.78
N ALA A 72 6.28 12.14 20.08
CA ALA A 72 7.34 11.79 21.03
C ALA A 72 7.47 10.27 21.20
N ASN A 73 6.35 9.55 21.27
CA ASN A 73 6.34 8.09 21.38
C ASN A 73 6.96 7.43 20.14
N LEU A 74 6.63 7.89 18.93
CA LEU A 74 7.23 7.37 17.69
C LEU A 74 8.73 7.66 17.62
N SER A 75 9.11 8.89 17.95
CA SER A 75 10.52 9.30 17.99
C SER A 75 11.32 8.44 18.98
N SER A 76 10.76 8.15 20.15
CA SER A 76 11.38 7.29 21.16
C SER A 76 11.41 5.81 20.74
N GLN A 77 10.36 5.31 20.08
CA GLN A 77 10.30 3.91 19.65
C GLN A 77 11.35 3.60 18.58
N PHE A 78 11.61 4.56 17.69
CA PHE A 78 12.54 4.42 16.56
C PHE A 78 13.82 5.24 16.73
N SER A 79 14.20 5.56 17.97
CA SER A 79 15.47 6.24 18.27
C SER A 79 16.68 5.39 17.93
N GLU A 80 16.54 4.07 18.00
CA GLU A 80 17.57 3.11 17.63
C GLU A 80 17.63 2.95 16.12
N LYS A 81 18.79 3.32 15.55
CA LYS A 81 19.01 3.35 14.09
C LYS A 81 18.75 1.99 13.44
N ASP A 82 19.16 0.90 14.08
CA ASP A 82 19.02 -0.45 13.53
C ASP A 82 17.54 -0.87 13.47
N THR A 83 16.77 -0.52 14.50
CA THR A 83 15.32 -0.78 14.55
C THR A 83 14.59 -0.03 13.45
N LEU A 84 14.88 1.27 13.29
CA LEU A 84 14.29 2.06 12.20
C LEU A 84 14.70 1.52 10.82
N SER A 85 15.97 1.17 10.64
CA SER A 85 16.48 0.65 9.36
C SER A 85 15.82 -0.67 9.00
N ALA A 86 15.65 -1.57 9.97
CA ALA A 86 14.96 -2.84 9.78
C ALA A 86 13.48 -2.63 9.39
N LEU A 87 12.77 -1.71 10.06
CA LEU A 87 11.38 -1.38 9.73
C LEU A 87 11.25 -0.86 8.30
N VAL A 88 12.09 0.10 7.92
CA VAL A 88 12.11 0.67 6.57
C VAL A 88 12.36 -0.43 5.54
N ALA A 89 13.37 -1.27 5.73
CA ALA A 89 13.68 -2.36 4.81
C ALA A 89 12.51 -3.35 4.69
N SER A 90 11.86 -3.70 5.81
CA SER A 90 10.70 -4.59 5.82
C SER A 90 9.52 -4.00 5.04
N TYR A 91 9.25 -2.70 5.18
CA TYR A 91 8.15 -2.03 4.46
C TYR A 91 8.46 -1.86 2.98
N GLU A 92 9.72 -1.60 2.62
CA GLU A 92 10.17 -1.58 1.23
C GLU A 92 10.04 -2.94 0.56
N ALA A 93 10.39 -4.02 1.25
CA ALA A 93 10.16 -5.38 0.76
C ALA A 93 8.67 -5.65 0.56
N ALA A 94 7.82 -5.18 1.48
CA ALA A 94 6.37 -5.34 1.39
C ALA A 94 5.74 -4.63 0.18
N LEU A 95 6.34 -3.52 -0.30
CA LEU A 95 5.90 -2.81 -1.51
C LEU A 95 6.06 -3.64 -2.80
N ALA A 96 6.90 -4.68 -2.79
CA ALA A 96 7.08 -5.57 -3.95
C ALA A 96 5.90 -6.54 -4.16
N ALA A 97 5.02 -6.68 -3.16
CA ALA A 97 3.85 -7.56 -3.21
C ALA A 97 2.54 -6.76 -3.29
N GLU A 98 1.52 -7.35 -3.91
CA GLU A 98 0.19 -6.77 -3.86
C GLU A 98 -0.42 -6.94 -2.45
N PRO A 99 -0.99 -5.87 -1.87
CA PRO A 99 -1.66 -5.97 -0.59
C PRO A 99 -3.00 -6.67 -0.73
N LYS A 100 -3.42 -7.34 0.35
CA LYS A 100 -4.80 -7.84 0.46
C LYS A 100 -5.69 -6.68 0.88
N VAL A 101 -6.59 -6.28 -0.01
CA VAL A 101 -7.59 -5.25 0.29
C VAL A 101 -8.90 -5.93 0.71
N ASN A 102 -9.54 -5.43 1.77
CA ASN A 102 -10.84 -5.94 2.21
C ASN A 102 -11.96 -5.67 1.19
N ALA A 103 -13.10 -6.34 1.36
CA ALA A 103 -14.24 -6.21 0.45
C ALA A 103 -14.76 -4.77 0.33
N GLU A 104 -14.62 -3.98 1.39
CA GLU A 104 -15.06 -2.57 1.41
C GLU A 104 -14.04 -1.62 0.76
N GLY A 105 -12.84 -2.08 0.40
CA GLY A 105 -11.81 -1.22 -0.20
C GLY A 105 -11.21 -0.19 0.76
N LYS A 106 -11.33 -0.40 2.08
CA LYS A 106 -10.95 0.56 3.13
C LYS A 106 -9.72 0.15 3.93
N VAL A 107 -9.33 -1.12 3.89
CA VAL A 107 -8.18 -1.64 4.63
C VAL A 107 -7.34 -2.45 3.67
N ALA A 108 -6.04 -2.14 3.62
CA ALA A 108 -5.04 -2.85 2.85
C ALA A 108 -4.03 -3.49 3.81
N ILE A 109 -3.74 -4.76 3.61
CA ILE A 109 -2.82 -5.53 4.45
C ILE A 109 -1.64 -5.98 3.59
N PHE A 110 -0.46 -5.45 3.91
CA PHE A 110 0.80 -5.84 3.31
C PHE A 110 1.45 -6.92 4.17
N ALA A 111 1.96 -7.97 3.54
CA ALA A 111 2.84 -8.91 4.22
C ALA A 111 4.25 -8.29 4.29
N SER A 112 4.83 -8.22 5.49
CA SER A 112 6.23 -7.82 5.67
C SER A 112 6.94 -8.77 6.62
N GLU A 113 8.26 -8.79 6.57
CA GLU A 113 9.10 -9.71 7.36
C GLU A 113 8.98 -9.46 8.86
N MET A 114 8.77 -8.20 9.27
CA MET A 114 8.54 -7.80 10.66
C MET A 114 7.08 -7.93 11.10
N GLY A 115 6.22 -8.53 10.28
CA GLY A 115 4.78 -8.63 10.51
C GLY A 115 3.97 -7.86 9.47
N SER A 116 2.65 -8.06 9.47
CA SER A 116 1.78 -7.41 8.50
C SER A 116 1.63 -5.91 8.77
N VAL A 117 1.73 -5.09 7.74
CA VAL A 117 1.41 -3.66 7.81
C VAL A 117 -0.01 -3.45 7.35
N LYS A 118 -0.82 -2.80 8.18
CA LYS A 118 -2.22 -2.50 7.86
C LYS A 118 -2.36 -1.01 7.60
N LEU A 119 -2.78 -0.66 6.40
CA LEU A 119 -3.18 0.70 6.05
C LEU A 119 -4.70 0.81 5.97
N SER A 120 -5.22 1.92 6.45
CA SER A 120 -6.63 2.26 6.35
C SER A 120 -6.82 3.51 5.51
N LYS A 121 -7.86 3.51 4.68
CA LYS A 121 -8.24 4.66 3.86
C LYS A 121 -8.88 5.73 4.75
N MET A 122 -8.29 6.91 4.74
CA MET A 122 -8.73 8.11 5.45
C MET A 122 -9.84 8.83 4.67
N GLU A 123 -10.55 9.75 5.34
CA GLU A 123 -11.66 10.49 4.73
C GLU A 123 -11.21 11.41 3.58
N ASN A 124 -9.97 11.91 3.65
CA ASN A 124 -9.34 12.68 2.57
C ASN A 124 -8.82 11.80 1.41
N GLY A 125 -9.08 10.49 1.43
CA GLY A 125 -8.68 9.55 0.38
C GLY A 125 -7.26 9.01 0.49
N VAL A 126 -6.47 9.49 1.45
CA VAL A 126 -5.09 9.08 1.74
C VAL A 126 -5.09 7.75 2.51
N TRP A 127 -4.05 6.94 2.36
CA TRP A 127 -3.83 5.73 3.16
C TRP A 127 -2.88 6.02 4.31
N GLY A 128 -3.29 5.62 5.51
CA GLY A 128 -2.57 5.87 6.76
C GLY A 128 -2.51 4.67 7.69
N LEU A 129 -1.63 4.76 8.68
CA LEU A 129 -1.49 3.85 9.80
C LEU A 129 -2.53 4.13 10.88
N ARG A 130 -2.81 3.10 11.66
CA ARG A 130 -3.49 3.19 12.96
C ARG A 130 -2.55 2.59 14.00
N PHE A 131 -2.32 3.32 15.08
CA PHE A 131 -1.48 2.91 16.21
C PHE A 131 -2.31 2.29 17.34
#